data_AF-A0A3D2EEQ7-F1
#
_entry.id   AF-A0A3D2EEQ7-F1
#
_cell.length_a   1.000
_cell.length_b   1.000
_cell.length_c   1.000
_cell.angle_alpha   90.00
_cell.angle_beta   90.00
_cell.angle_gamma   90.00
#
_symmetry.space_group_name_H-M   'P 1'
#
loop_
_entity.id
_entity.type
_entity.pdbx_description
1 polymer ?
#
loop_
_entity_poly.entity_id
_entity_poly.type
_entity_poly.pdbx_seq_one_letter_code
_entity_poly.pdbx_strand_id
1 'polypeptide(L)'
;MQVQKIQQYKVQRQKAGRLAGLDTIRGITLLSMMLYHTCWDLVFLFGKKIPGYSGLGGYVWQQSICWTFILLAGFCWSLGHHHLKRGLIVFGSGILITFVTLLAMPESRVIFGVLTLIGSCMLLLIPMEKLLLKLRTEIGLVGSFLLFLLFRNVNTGYLGFENWNILKLPDGFYENLFTTYLGFPQKGFFSADYFSLLPWFFLFLTGFYLYQLVQKNHMMEKLFSWRVPGFDVIGRHSLLIYLLHQPAVFGISWMLFQI
;
A
#
# COMPACT_ATOMS: atom_id res chain seq x y z
N MET A 1 9.78 -31.74 -22.33
CA MET A 1 9.23 -30.45 -22.82
C MET A 1 8.75 -29.49 -21.69
N GLN A 2 7.90 -29.90 -20.74
CA GLN A 2 7.48 -29.02 -19.62
C GLN A 2 8.60 -28.72 -18.60
N VAL A 3 9.46 -29.69 -18.31
CA VAL A 3 10.59 -29.52 -17.38
C VAL A 3 11.64 -28.53 -17.92
N GLN A 4 11.89 -28.53 -19.23
CA GLN A 4 12.77 -27.57 -19.89
C GLN A 4 12.21 -26.15 -19.89
N LYS A 5 10.88 -25.97 -20.00
CA LYS A 5 10.23 -24.67 -19.84
C LYS A 5 10.38 -24.13 -18.41
N ILE A 6 10.18 -24.97 -17.39
CA ILE A 6 10.36 -24.58 -15.98
C ILE A 6 11.83 -24.21 -15.68
N GLN A 7 12.78 -24.94 -16.27
CA GLN A 7 14.21 -24.67 -16.12
C GLN A 7 14.61 -23.36 -16.84
N GLN A 8 14.08 -23.10 -18.04
CA GLN A 8 14.27 -21.81 -18.74
C GLN A 8 13.67 -20.63 -17.97
N TYR A 9 12.50 -20.80 -17.34
CA TYR A 9 11.89 -19.79 -16.46
C TYR A 9 12.77 -19.45 -15.25
N LYS A 10 13.44 -20.45 -14.65
CA LYS A 10 14.38 -20.23 -13.54
C LYS A 10 15.70 -19.60 -13.99
N VAL A 11 16.24 -20.00 -15.14
CA VAL A 11 17.51 -19.48 -15.69
C VAL A 11 17.37 -18.04 -16.18
N GLN A 12 16.24 -17.64 -16.76
CA GLN A 12 15.97 -16.23 -17.10
C GLN A 12 15.80 -15.35 -15.85
N ARG A 13 15.23 -15.85 -14.74
CA ARG A 13 15.13 -15.11 -13.47
C ARG A 13 16.48 -14.81 -12.83
N GLN A 14 17.51 -15.60 -13.10
CA GLN A 14 18.81 -15.50 -12.43
C GLN A 14 19.76 -14.49 -13.09
N LYS A 15 19.46 -14.04 -14.33
CA LYS A 15 20.28 -13.08 -15.10
C LYS A 15 19.70 -11.68 -15.23
N ALA A 16 18.49 -11.42 -14.71
CA ALA A 16 17.94 -10.08 -14.66
C ALA A 16 18.72 -9.27 -13.61
N GLY A 17 19.52 -8.31 -14.08
CA GLY A 17 20.10 -7.28 -13.21
C GLY A 17 19.00 -6.67 -12.35
N ARG A 18 19.33 -6.31 -11.10
CA ARG A 18 18.33 -5.81 -10.16
C ARG A 18 17.59 -4.61 -10.77
N LEU A 19 16.25 -4.65 -10.72
CA LEU A 19 15.36 -3.66 -11.31
C LEU A 19 15.39 -2.35 -10.50
N ALA A 20 16.47 -1.59 -10.68
CA ALA A 20 16.77 -0.39 -9.90
C ALA A 20 15.65 0.67 -9.98
N GLY A 21 14.92 0.73 -11.10
CA GLY A 21 13.80 1.66 -11.27
C GLY A 21 12.68 1.42 -10.26
N LEU A 22 12.39 0.16 -9.88
CA LEU A 22 11.38 -0.15 -8.86
C LEU A 22 11.81 0.35 -7.48
N ASP A 23 13.09 0.21 -7.15
CA ASP A 23 13.63 0.72 -5.90
C ASP A 23 13.63 2.25 -5.89
N THR A 24 13.95 2.90 -7.02
CA THR A 24 13.86 4.35 -7.15
C THR A 24 12.42 4.86 -6.97
N ILE A 25 11.42 4.25 -7.63
CA ILE A 25 10.00 4.61 -7.45
C ILE A 25 9.61 4.46 -5.98
N ARG A 26 9.99 3.34 -5.34
CA ARG A 26 9.69 3.11 -3.93
C ARG A 26 10.34 4.16 -3.03
N GLY A 27 11.59 4.54 -3.31
CA GLY A 27 12.32 5.57 -2.58
C GLY A 27 11.70 6.96 -2.72
N ILE A 28 11.31 7.37 -3.92
CA ILE A 28 10.63 8.65 -4.16
C ILE A 28 9.28 8.67 -3.43
N THR A 29 8.51 7.59 -3.52
CA THR A 29 7.22 7.45 -2.84
C THR A 29 7.38 7.55 -1.32
N LEU A 30 8.43 6.94 -0.78
CA LEU A 30 8.75 7.01 0.65
C LEU A 30 9.13 8.43 1.09
N LEU A 31 9.95 9.14 0.32
CA LEU A 31 10.26 10.54 0.62
C LEU A 31 9.00 11.41 0.58
N SER A 32 8.15 11.23 -0.44
CA SER A 32 6.87 11.93 -0.55
C SER A 32 5.96 11.68 0.66
N MET A 33 5.89 10.43 1.13
CA MET A 33 5.18 10.03 2.35
C MET A 33 5.73 10.74 3.58
N MET A 34 7.06 10.75 3.77
CA MET A 34 7.69 11.42 4.91
C MET A 34 7.35 12.91 4.93
N LEU A 35 7.42 13.58 3.79
CA LEU A 35 7.04 15.00 3.67
C LEU A 35 5.56 15.22 3.99
N TYR A 36 4.68 14.34 3.52
CA TYR A 36 3.25 14.41 3.82
C TYR A 36 2.97 14.28 5.33
N HIS A 37 3.65 13.35 6.00
CA HIS A 37 3.53 13.16 7.44
C HIS A 37 4.14 14.31 8.24
N THR A 38 5.24 14.91 7.78
CA THR A 38 5.75 16.14 8.39
C THR A 38 4.70 17.24 8.34
N CYS A 39 4.02 17.44 7.20
CA CYS A 39 2.93 18.40 7.11
C CYS A 39 1.74 18.01 8.01
N TRP A 40 1.43 16.72 8.12
CA TRP A 40 0.38 16.20 9.00
C TRP A 40 0.67 16.59 10.47
N ASP A 41 1.87 16.28 10.95
CA ASP A 41 2.31 16.59 12.30
C ASP A 41 2.19 18.09 12.55
N LEU A 42 2.76 18.93 11.67
CA LEU A 42 2.73 20.37 11.82
C LEU A 42 1.30 20.94 11.91
N VAL A 43 0.37 20.41 11.12
CA VAL A 43 -1.02 20.87 11.10
C VAL A 43 -1.79 20.38 12.32
N PHE A 44 -1.74 19.07 12.60
CA PHE A 44 -2.63 18.43 13.57
C PHE A 44 -2.05 18.35 14.99
N LEU A 45 -0.73 18.28 15.14
CA LEU A 45 -0.06 18.21 16.45
C LEU A 45 0.49 19.58 16.91
N PHE A 46 0.94 20.42 15.97
CA PHE A 46 1.55 21.72 16.28
C PHE A 46 0.68 22.94 15.88
N GLY A 47 -0.53 22.71 15.36
CA GLY A 47 -1.51 23.77 15.05
C GLY A 47 -1.09 24.75 13.96
N LYS A 48 -0.11 24.39 13.11
CA LYS A 48 0.36 25.25 12.00
C LYS A 48 -0.66 25.23 10.86
N LYS A 49 -0.76 26.34 10.13
CA LYS A 49 -1.62 26.44 8.95
C LYS A 49 -0.77 26.29 7.70
N ILE A 50 -0.98 25.19 6.96
CA ILE A 50 -0.35 24.95 5.66
C ILE A 50 -1.44 25.08 4.58
N PRO A 51 -1.40 26.13 3.74
CA PRO A 51 -2.40 26.33 2.69
C PRO A 51 -2.52 25.12 1.76
N GLY A 52 -3.75 24.69 1.48
CA GLY A 52 -4.04 23.59 0.55
C GLY A 52 -3.83 22.18 1.11
N TYR A 53 -3.24 22.02 2.29
CA TYR A 53 -3.00 20.71 2.91
C TYR A 53 -4.30 19.98 3.29
N SER A 54 -5.23 20.65 3.97
CA SER A 54 -6.54 20.05 4.33
C SER A 54 -7.55 20.06 3.17
N GLY A 55 -7.16 20.54 1.98
CA GLY A 55 -8.02 20.62 0.80
C GLY A 55 -7.74 19.51 -0.21
N LEU A 56 -8.23 19.71 -1.44
CA LEU A 56 -8.05 18.76 -2.55
C LEU A 56 -6.57 18.45 -2.83
N GLY A 57 -5.68 19.45 -2.68
CA GLY A 57 -4.25 19.29 -2.90
C GLY A 57 -3.62 18.23 -1.99
N GLY A 58 -3.84 18.33 -0.68
CA GLY A 58 -3.35 17.32 0.26
C GLY A 58 -4.05 15.97 0.10
N TYR A 59 -5.35 15.95 -0.22
CA TYR A 59 -6.06 14.70 -0.54
C TYR A 59 -5.39 13.98 -1.71
N VAL A 60 -5.21 14.64 -2.86
CA VAL A 60 -4.58 14.04 -4.04
C VAL A 60 -3.13 13.63 -3.75
N TRP A 61 -2.38 14.44 -3.00
CA TRP A 61 -1.02 14.10 -2.60
C TRP A 61 -0.98 12.82 -1.78
N GLN A 62 -1.83 12.71 -0.75
CA GLN A 62 -1.97 11.50 0.05
C GLN A 62 -2.36 10.29 -0.82
N GLN A 63 -3.40 10.43 -1.64
CA GLN A 63 -3.87 9.34 -2.49
C GLN A 63 -2.78 8.86 -3.45
N SER A 64 -1.98 9.76 -4.03
CA SER A 64 -0.88 9.40 -4.93
C SER A 64 0.17 8.51 -4.27
N ILE A 65 0.51 8.79 -3.00
CA ILE A 65 1.44 7.99 -2.20
C ILE A 65 0.85 6.59 -1.98
N CYS A 66 -0.42 6.53 -1.58
CA CYS A 66 -1.11 5.29 -1.23
C CYS A 66 -1.31 4.39 -2.44
N TRP A 67 -1.78 4.95 -3.56
CA TRP A 67 -1.92 4.22 -4.81
C TRP A 67 -0.59 3.61 -5.24
N THR A 68 0.48 4.41 -5.20
CA THR A 68 1.80 3.96 -5.63
C THR A 68 2.34 2.84 -4.73
N PHE A 69 2.25 2.97 -3.40
CA PHE A 69 2.71 1.93 -2.48
C PHE A 69 1.97 0.61 -2.68
N ILE A 70 0.64 0.65 -2.78
CA ILE A 70 -0.19 -0.55 -2.85
C ILE A 70 -0.03 -1.24 -4.21
N LEU A 71 -0.05 -0.47 -5.31
CA LEU A 71 0.24 -1.00 -6.65
C LEU A 71 1.63 -1.62 -6.72
N LEU A 72 2.65 -0.92 -6.19
CA LEU A 72 4.03 -1.39 -6.23
C LEU A 72 4.22 -2.63 -5.34
N ALA A 73 3.53 -2.72 -4.20
CA ALA A 73 3.56 -3.90 -3.34
C ALA A 73 2.98 -5.13 -4.06
N GLY A 74 1.85 -4.95 -4.75
CA GLY A 74 1.25 -6.00 -5.58
C GLY A 74 2.15 -6.41 -6.75
N PHE A 75 2.73 -5.44 -7.45
CA PHE A 75 3.66 -5.67 -8.55
C PHE A 75 4.91 -6.43 -8.09
N CYS A 76 5.51 -5.99 -6.98
CA CYS A 76 6.72 -6.61 -6.43
C CYS A 76 6.48 -7.92 -5.68
N TRP A 77 5.22 -8.33 -5.50
CA TRP A 77 4.90 -9.63 -4.91
C TRP A 77 5.58 -10.75 -5.69
N SER A 78 5.34 -10.83 -7.00
CA SER A 78 5.82 -11.89 -7.88
C SER A 78 7.34 -11.90 -8.11
N LEU A 79 8.02 -10.79 -7.81
CA LEU A 79 9.49 -10.70 -7.83
C LEU A 79 10.13 -11.33 -6.59
N GLY A 80 9.37 -11.47 -5.51
CA GLY A 80 9.84 -11.94 -4.22
C GLY A 80 10.13 -13.43 -4.11
N HIS A 81 10.73 -13.78 -2.96
CA HIS A 81 10.81 -15.14 -2.43
C HIS A 81 10.29 -15.14 -0.98
N HIS A 82 9.97 -16.31 -0.43
CA HIS A 82 9.50 -16.47 0.96
C HIS A 82 8.27 -15.61 1.30
N HIS A 83 7.25 -15.71 0.45
CA HIS A 83 5.98 -14.99 0.53
C HIS A 83 5.35 -14.96 1.93
N LEU A 84 5.26 -16.11 2.60
CA LEU A 84 4.70 -16.22 3.95
C LEU A 84 5.50 -15.39 4.97
N LYS A 85 6.82 -15.58 5.02
CA LYS A 85 7.70 -14.84 5.95
C LYS A 85 7.59 -13.33 5.73
N ARG A 86 7.62 -12.89 4.48
CA ARG A 86 7.49 -11.46 4.16
C ARG A 86 6.12 -10.90 4.55
N GLY A 87 5.05 -11.63 4.24
CA GLY A 87 3.68 -11.24 4.62
C GLY A 87 3.50 -11.11 6.13
N LEU A 88 4.01 -12.09 6.89
CA LEU A 88 3.98 -12.08 8.35
C LEU A 88 4.80 -10.93 8.95
N ILE A 89 5.99 -10.65 8.42
CA ILE A 89 6.82 -9.52 8.87
C ILE A 89 6.06 -8.20 8.65
N VAL A 90 5.54 -7.96 7.44
CA VAL A 90 4.86 -6.70 7.11
C VAL A 90 3.58 -6.53 7.92
N PHE A 91 2.76 -7.58 8.02
CA PHE A 91 1.55 -7.58 8.85
C PHE A 91 1.87 -7.35 10.33
N GLY A 92 2.88 -8.06 10.86
CA GLY A 92 3.35 -7.92 12.23
C GLY A 92 3.91 -6.52 12.53
N SER A 93 4.57 -5.88 11.57
CA SER A 93 4.98 -4.47 11.69
C SER A 93 3.79 -3.53 11.81
N GLY A 94 2.68 -3.78 11.11
CA GLY A 94 1.44 -3.02 11.29
C GLY A 94 0.82 -3.18 12.68
N ILE A 95 0.84 -4.40 13.23
CA ILE A 95 0.42 -4.67 14.62
C ILE A 95 1.33 -3.93 15.61
N LEU A 96 2.64 -3.95 15.38
CA LEU A 96 3.61 -3.23 16.23
C LEU A 96 3.31 -1.73 16.24
N ILE A 97 3.06 -1.11 15.08
CA ILE A 97 2.66 0.30 15.00
C ILE A 97 1.37 0.55 15.77
N THR A 98 0.37 -0.34 15.63
CA THR A 98 -0.89 -0.23 16.38
C THR A 98 -0.63 -0.22 17.89
N PHE A 99 0.17 -1.16 18.39
CA PHE A 99 0.52 -1.24 19.81
C PHE A 99 1.26 0.01 20.31
N VAL A 100 2.30 0.44 19.58
CA VAL A 100 3.10 1.62 19.96
C VAL A 100 2.25 2.89 19.96
N THR A 101 1.41 3.10 18.96
CA THR A 101 0.56 4.30 18.90
C THR A 101 -0.54 4.30 19.96
N LEU A 102 -1.11 3.15 20.32
CA LEU A 102 -2.06 3.05 21.42
C LEU A 102 -1.44 3.42 22.78
N LEU A 103 -0.16 3.12 22.99
CA LEU A 103 0.54 3.45 24.23
C LEU A 103 1.06 4.88 24.27
N ALA A 104 1.66 5.36 23.18
CA ALA A 104 2.36 6.65 23.16
C ALA A 104 1.48 7.82 22.65
N MET A 105 0.51 7.55 21.77
CA MET A 105 -0.29 8.57 21.07
C MET A 105 -1.75 8.12 20.86
N PRO A 106 -2.52 7.81 21.93
CA PRO A 106 -3.85 7.21 21.82
C PRO A 106 -4.87 8.06 21.04
N GLU A 107 -4.76 9.38 21.11
CA GLU A 107 -5.60 10.33 20.34
C GLU A 107 -5.28 10.32 18.84
N SER A 108 -4.07 9.88 18.46
CA SER A 108 -3.62 9.73 17.07
C SER A 108 -3.26 8.27 16.76
N ARG A 109 -3.99 7.33 17.37
CA ARG A 109 -3.78 5.89 17.21
C ARG A 109 -3.88 5.47 15.76
N VAL A 110 -3.06 4.50 15.37
CA VAL A 110 -3.10 3.87 14.03
C VAL A 110 -3.62 2.45 14.17
N ILE A 111 -4.86 2.22 13.72
CA ILE A 111 -5.51 0.91 13.69
C ILE A 111 -5.83 0.56 12.23
N PHE A 112 -5.43 -0.64 11.80
CA PHE A 112 -5.56 -1.10 10.40
C PHE A 112 -4.89 -0.17 9.39
N GLY A 113 -3.66 0.28 9.69
CA GLY A 113 -2.85 1.08 8.76
C GLY A 113 -2.34 0.29 7.54
N VAL A 114 -1.61 0.99 6.64
CA VAL A 114 -1.22 0.43 5.33
C VAL A 114 -0.35 -0.84 5.42
N LEU A 115 0.49 -1.01 6.45
CA LEU A 115 1.28 -2.23 6.60
C LEU A 115 0.43 -3.44 6.96
N THR A 116 -0.58 -3.26 7.82
CA THR A 116 -1.55 -4.30 8.14
C THR A 116 -2.29 -4.71 6.86
N LEU A 117 -2.73 -3.76 6.05
CA LEU A 117 -3.31 -4.02 4.74
C LEU A 117 -2.37 -4.80 3.81
N ILE A 118 -1.17 -4.28 3.55
CA ILE A 118 -0.24 -4.89 2.58
C ILE A 118 0.14 -6.30 3.03
N GLY A 119 0.44 -6.49 4.30
CA GLY A 119 0.72 -7.80 4.87
C GLY A 119 -0.45 -8.77 4.69
N SER A 120 -1.68 -8.29 4.88
CA SER A 120 -2.90 -9.08 4.64
C SER A 120 -3.06 -9.47 3.17
N CYS A 121 -2.87 -8.52 2.25
CA CYS A 121 -2.92 -8.76 0.81
C CYS A 121 -1.90 -9.83 0.40
N MET A 122 -0.68 -9.73 0.91
CA MET A 122 0.40 -10.69 0.70
C MET A 122 -0.01 -12.09 1.18
N LEU A 123 -0.52 -12.21 2.41
CA LEU A 123 -0.91 -13.50 2.97
C LEU A 123 -2.10 -14.13 2.23
N LEU A 124 -3.12 -13.33 1.89
CA LEU A 124 -4.27 -13.79 1.11
C LEU A 124 -3.89 -14.21 -0.30
N LEU A 125 -2.91 -13.54 -0.91
CA LEU A 125 -2.49 -13.87 -2.27
C LEU A 125 -1.80 -15.24 -2.35
N ILE A 126 -1.21 -15.75 -1.27
CA ILE A 126 -0.54 -17.08 -1.25
C ILE A 126 -1.47 -18.22 -1.72
N PRO A 127 -2.64 -18.46 -1.09
CA PRO A 127 -3.57 -19.48 -1.56
C PRO A 127 -4.29 -19.09 -2.86
N MET A 128 -4.48 -17.79 -3.12
CA MET A 128 -5.25 -17.31 -4.28
C MET A 128 -4.45 -17.28 -5.58
N GLU A 129 -3.12 -17.19 -5.53
CA GLU A 129 -2.24 -16.97 -6.69
C GLU A 129 -2.51 -17.98 -7.80
N LYS A 130 -2.60 -19.28 -7.47
CA LYS A 130 -2.84 -20.34 -8.46
C LYS A 130 -4.17 -20.17 -9.19
N LEU A 131 -5.20 -19.68 -8.51
CA LEU A 131 -6.51 -19.41 -9.13
C LEU A 131 -6.45 -18.15 -9.98
N LEU A 132 -5.83 -17.09 -9.47
CA LEU A 132 -5.71 -15.81 -10.16
C LEU A 132 -4.89 -15.90 -11.45
N LEU A 133 -3.86 -16.76 -11.48
CA LEU A 133 -3.06 -17.03 -12.68
C LEU A 133 -3.79 -17.85 -13.76
N LYS A 134 -4.93 -18.48 -13.45
CA LYS A 134 -5.79 -19.13 -14.46
C LYS A 134 -6.59 -18.11 -15.27
N LEU A 135 -6.83 -16.92 -14.71
CA LEU A 135 -7.51 -15.83 -15.41
C LEU A 135 -6.56 -15.23 -16.45
N ARG A 136 -7.11 -14.80 -17.59
CA ARG A 136 -6.35 -14.03 -18.58
C ARG A 136 -5.86 -12.75 -17.92
N THR A 137 -4.56 -12.46 -18.06
CA THR A 137 -3.89 -11.32 -17.42
C THR A 137 -4.62 -10.00 -17.64
N GLU A 138 -5.09 -9.75 -18.86
CA GLU A 138 -5.79 -8.51 -19.21
C GLU A 138 -7.15 -8.40 -18.50
N ILE A 139 -7.87 -9.51 -18.37
CA ILE A 139 -9.15 -9.57 -17.65
C ILE A 139 -8.92 -9.37 -16.16
N GLY A 140 -7.90 -10.01 -15.58
CA GLY A 140 -7.53 -9.84 -14.19
C GLY A 140 -7.14 -8.39 -13.87
N LEU A 141 -6.34 -7.76 -14.74
CA LEU A 141 -5.92 -6.37 -14.60
C LEU A 141 -7.12 -5.40 -14.63
N VAL A 142 -7.92 -5.47 -15.70
CA VAL A 142 -9.07 -4.57 -15.86
C VAL A 142 -10.12 -4.85 -14.80
N GLY A 143 -10.42 -6.13 -14.53
CA GLY A 143 -11.41 -6.52 -13.53
C GLY A 143 -11.04 -6.06 -12.12
N SER A 144 -9.78 -6.25 -11.70
CA SER A 144 -9.33 -5.77 -10.39
C SER A 144 -9.33 -4.24 -10.30
N PHE A 145 -8.93 -3.53 -11.35
CA PHE A 145 -9.01 -2.08 -11.36
C PHE A 145 -10.45 -1.55 -11.29
N LEU A 146 -11.38 -2.13 -12.05
CA LEU A 146 -12.79 -1.76 -12.00
C LEU A 146 -13.44 -2.09 -10.65
N LEU A 147 -13.08 -3.22 -10.04
CA LEU A 147 -13.53 -3.55 -8.69
C LEU A 147 -12.99 -2.58 -7.64
N PHE A 148 -11.74 -2.12 -7.78
CA PHE A 148 -11.19 -1.07 -6.92
C PHE A 148 -12.02 0.21 -7.02
N LEU A 149 -12.37 0.64 -8.24
CA LEU A 149 -13.22 1.83 -8.45
C LEU A 149 -14.63 1.62 -7.87
N LEU A 150 -15.26 0.48 -8.14
CA LEU A 150 -16.62 0.17 -7.67
C LEU A 150 -16.72 0.11 -6.14
N PHE A 151 -15.69 -0.40 -5.48
CA PHE A 151 -15.66 -0.52 -4.02
C PHE A 151 -15.03 0.69 -3.34
N ARG A 152 -14.64 1.75 -4.08
CA ARG A 152 -13.85 2.85 -3.51
C ARG A 152 -14.54 3.54 -2.33
N ASN A 153 -15.87 3.59 -2.35
CA ASN A 153 -16.70 4.23 -1.33
C ASN A 153 -17.21 3.27 -0.24
N VAL A 154 -16.75 2.01 -0.16
CA VAL A 154 -17.31 1.08 0.85
C VAL A 154 -17.09 1.53 2.28
N ASN A 155 -15.99 2.24 2.55
CA ASN A 155 -15.75 2.80 3.89
C ASN A 155 -16.80 3.84 4.31
N THR A 156 -17.52 4.45 3.37
CA THR A 156 -18.54 5.48 3.63
C THR A 156 -19.98 4.98 3.52
N GLY A 157 -20.21 3.68 3.31
CA GLY A 157 -21.56 3.11 3.23
C GLY A 157 -22.05 2.76 1.83
N TYR A 158 -21.23 2.94 0.79
CA TYR A 158 -21.71 2.87 -0.59
C TYR A 158 -20.78 2.07 -1.53
N LEU A 159 -21.36 1.45 -2.55
CA LEU A 159 -20.62 1.12 -3.77
C LEU A 159 -20.58 2.37 -4.64
N GLY A 160 -19.41 2.71 -5.16
CA GLY A 160 -19.19 3.96 -5.84
C GLY A 160 -17.75 4.44 -5.82
N PHE A 161 -17.53 5.57 -6.49
CA PHE A 161 -16.23 6.24 -6.61
C PHE A 161 -16.40 7.75 -6.46
N GLU A 162 -15.65 8.34 -5.51
CA GLU A 162 -15.69 9.79 -5.23
C GLU A 162 -17.14 10.25 -4.98
N ASN A 163 -17.65 11.19 -5.77
CA ASN A 163 -19.02 11.72 -5.61
C ASN A 163 -20.12 10.79 -6.15
N TRP A 164 -19.76 9.67 -6.78
CA TRP A 164 -20.71 8.76 -7.44
C TRP A 164 -21.07 7.61 -6.50
N ASN A 165 -22.17 7.75 -5.75
CA ASN A 165 -22.70 6.69 -4.89
C ASN A 165 -23.81 5.91 -5.63
N ILE A 166 -23.47 4.70 -6.07
CA ILE A 166 -24.31 3.87 -6.93
C ILE A 166 -25.33 3.07 -6.10
N LEU A 167 -24.88 2.45 -5.01
CA LEU A 167 -25.72 1.60 -4.17
C LEU A 167 -25.35 1.76 -2.70
N LYS A 168 -26.35 2.05 -1.85
CA LYS A 168 -26.17 2.03 -0.39
C LYS A 168 -26.03 0.59 0.09
N LEU A 169 -25.02 0.33 0.91
CA LEU A 169 -24.78 -0.96 1.53
C LEU A 169 -25.60 -1.11 2.83
N PRO A 170 -25.98 -2.33 3.24
CA PRO A 170 -26.70 -2.57 4.48
C PRO A 170 -25.94 -2.08 5.71
N ASP A 171 -26.64 -1.42 6.63
CA ASP A 171 -26.01 -0.86 7.84
C ASP A 171 -25.41 -1.96 8.73
N GLY A 172 -25.95 -3.18 8.71
CA GLY A 172 -25.43 -4.35 9.44
C GLY A 172 -24.06 -4.86 8.99
N PHE A 173 -23.48 -4.29 7.92
CA PHE A 173 -22.06 -4.52 7.60
C PHE A 173 -21.12 -3.68 8.48
N TYR A 174 -21.59 -2.62 9.14
CA TYR A 174 -20.76 -1.62 9.82
C TYR A 174 -20.86 -1.75 11.35
N GLU A 175 -20.65 -2.96 11.86
CA GLU A 175 -21.01 -3.34 13.24
C GLU A 175 -19.80 -3.43 14.19
N ASN A 176 -18.65 -3.94 13.74
CA ASN A 176 -17.56 -4.28 14.65
C ASN A 176 -16.15 -4.11 14.04
N LEU A 177 -15.10 -4.38 14.83
CA LEU A 177 -13.72 -4.26 14.39
C LEU A 177 -13.33 -5.22 13.26
N PHE A 178 -13.97 -6.40 13.19
CA PHE A 178 -13.71 -7.34 12.10
C PHE A 178 -14.26 -6.79 10.78
N THR A 179 -15.48 -6.26 10.77
CA THR A 179 -16.03 -5.61 9.57
C THR A 179 -15.26 -4.34 9.20
N THR A 180 -14.79 -3.60 10.21
CA THR A 180 -13.89 -2.45 10.03
C THR A 180 -12.60 -2.84 9.32
N TYR A 181 -11.97 -3.94 9.72
CA TYR A 181 -10.81 -4.47 9.02
C TYR A 181 -11.12 -4.83 7.56
N LEU A 182 -12.29 -5.42 7.28
CA LEU A 182 -12.68 -5.81 5.93
C LEU A 182 -12.98 -4.64 4.99
N GLY A 183 -13.46 -3.50 5.48
CA GLY A 183 -13.90 -2.39 4.63
C GLY A 183 -15.11 -1.61 5.13
N PHE A 184 -15.76 -2.10 6.18
CA PHE A 184 -17.03 -1.61 6.68
C PHE A 184 -16.87 -1.10 8.12
N PRO A 185 -16.32 0.11 8.30
CA PRO A 185 -15.95 0.64 9.61
C PRO A 185 -17.15 0.80 10.54
N GLN A 186 -17.02 0.29 11.77
CA GLN A 186 -18.03 0.46 12.80
C GLN A 186 -18.26 1.94 13.12
N LYS A 187 -19.46 2.28 13.57
CA LYS A 187 -19.80 3.67 13.94
C LYS A 187 -18.85 4.19 15.02
N GLY A 188 -18.31 5.40 14.81
CA GLY A 188 -17.38 6.05 15.73
C GLY A 188 -15.95 5.50 15.69
N PHE A 189 -15.63 4.61 14.74
CA PHE A 189 -14.24 4.20 14.52
C PHE A 189 -13.39 5.39 14.05
N PHE A 190 -12.19 5.50 14.63
CA PHE A 190 -11.20 6.50 14.25
C PHE A 190 -9.81 5.87 14.25
N SER A 191 -9.02 6.24 13.25
CA SER A 191 -7.59 5.94 13.15
C SER A 191 -6.93 7.07 12.36
N ALA A 192 -5.75 7.51 12.80
CA ALA A 192 -4.96 8.52 12.08
C ALA A 192 -4.51 8.02 10.70
N ASP A 193 -4.33 6.70 10.57
CA ASP A 193 -4.07 6.03 9.30
C ASP A 193 -4.96 4.78 9.17
N TYR A 194 -5.86 4.76 8.20
CA TYR A 194 -6.83 3.69 8.01
C TYR A 194 -6.86 3.17 6.57
N PHE A 195 -6.50 1.90 6.42
CA PHE A 195 -6.46 1.15 5.17
C PHE A 195 -7.13 -0.22 5.38
N SER A 196 -8.42 -0.30 5.14
CA SER A 196 -9.16 -1.57 5.16
C SER A 196 -8.81 -2.50 4.00
N LEU A 197 -9.18 -3.77 4.11
CA LEU A 197 -8.93 -4.74 3.05
C LEU A 197 -9.65 -4.35 1.73
N LEU A 198 -10.95 -4.08 1.77
CA LEU A 198 -11.69 -3.48 0.66
C LEU A 198 -11.66 -1.95 0.79
N PRO A 199 -11.42 -1.21 -0.29
CA PRO A 199 -11.22 -1.65 -1.68
C PRO A 199 -9.78 -2.03 -2.04
N TRP A 200 -8.83 -1.74 -1.16
CA TRP A 200 -7.41 -1.64 -1.50
C TRP A 200 -6.76 -2.95 -1.94
N PHE A 201 -7.31 -4.09 -1.53
CA PHE A 201 -6.92 -5.40 -2.03
C PHE A 201 -7.05 -5.50 -3.56
N PHE A 202 -8.08 -4.90 -4.14
CA PHE A 202 -8.25 -4.88 -5.60
C PHE A 202 -7.17 -4.05 -6.30
N LEU A 203 -6.72 -2.96 -5.68
CA LEU A 203 -5.60 -2.18 -6.20
C LEU A 203 -4.27 -2.97 -6.09
N PHE A 204 -4.08 -3.70 -4.99
CA PHE A 204 -2.94 -4.62 -4.87
C PHE A 204 -2.97 -5.70 -5.96
N LEU A 205 -4.14 -6.30 -6.24
CA LEU A 205 -4.31 -7.25 -7.34
C LEU A 205 -4.05 -6.62 -8.72
N THR A 206 -4.43 -5.36 -8.90
CA THR A 206 -4.10 -4.59 -10.12
C THR A 206 -2.59 -4.54 -10.32
N GLY A 207 -1.83 -4.26 -9.26
CA GLY A 207 -0.37 -4.32 -9.27
C GLY A 207 0.18 -5.71 -9.60
N PHE A 208 -0.39 -6.76 -9.00
CA PHE A 208 -0.02 -8.14 -9.30
C PHE A 208 -0.23 -8.51 -10.78
N TYR A 209 -1.38 -8.18 -11.36
CA TYR A 209 -1.64 -8.44 -12.78
C TYR A 209 -0.82 -7.54 -13.71
N LEU A 210 -0.50 -6.32 -13.30
CA LEU A 210 0.39 -5.44 -14.05
C LEU A 210 1.78 -6.06 -14.19
N TYR A 211 2.29 -6.70 -13.14
CA TYR A 211 3.53 -7.48 -13.24
C TYR A 211 3.41 -8.60 -14.29
N GLN A 212 2.33 -9.38 -14.25
CA GLN A 212 2.14 -10.46 -15.22
C GLN A 212 2.08 -9.93 -16.66
N LEU A 213 1.48 -8.77 -16.88
CA LEU A 213 1.40 -8.13 -18.20
C LEU A 213 2.78 -7.66 -18.69
N VAL A 214 3.52 -6.96 -17.83
CA VAL A 214 4.87 -6.49 -18.16
C VAL A 214 5.81 -7.67 -18.42
N GLN A 215 5.71 -8.73 -17.63
CA GLN A 215 6.49 -9.95 -17.79
C GLN A 215 6.14 -10.70 -19.09
N LYS A 216 4.85 -10.83 -19.42
CA LYS A 216 4.36 -11.44 -20.67
C LYS A 216 4.91 -10.73 -21.91
N ASN A 217 5.08 -9.42 -21.84
CA ASN A 217 5.60 -8.59 -22.93
C ASN A 217 7.13 -8.41 -22.89
N HIS A 218 7.84 -9.07 -21.96
CA HIS A 218 9.29 -8.95 -21.78
C HIS A 218 9.79 -7.49 -21.58
N MET A 219 8.97 -6.65 -20.94
CA MET A 219 9.24 -5.21 -20.80
C MET A 219 9.94 -4.81 -19.49
N MET A 220 10.27 -5.77 -18.62
CA MET A 220 10.82 -5.49 -17.28
C MET A 220 12.10 -4.64 -17.33
N GLU A 221 13.09 -5.03 -18.14
CA GLU A 221 14.36 -4.29 -18.25
C GLU A 221 14.16 -2.92 -18.93
N LYS A 222 13.31 -2.85 -19.95
CA LYS A 222 13.01 -1.60 -20.64
C LYS A 222 12.38 -0.56 -19.70
N LEU A 223 11.48 -1.00 -18.80
CA LEU A 223 10.75 -0.10 -17.91
C LEU A 223 11.50 0.24 -16.61
N PHE A 224 12.42 -0.61 -16.15
CA PHE A 224 13.01 -0.48 -14.81
C PHE A 224 14.54 -0.58 -14.75
N SER A 225 15.25 -0.46 -15.87
CA SER A 225 16.72 -0.41 -15.91
C SER A 225 17.33 0.92 -15.48
N TRP A 226 16.53 1.99 -15.43
CA TRP A 226 16.97 3.30 -14.99
C TRP A 226 17.13 3.37 -13.47
N ARG A 227 17.92 4.33 -12.99
CA ARG A 227 18.23 4.53 -11.58
C ARG A 227 18.40 6.01 -11.28
N VAL A 228 17.81 6.48 -10.18
CA VAL A 228 18.19 7.76 -9.57
C VAL A 228 18.99 7.48 -8.30
N PRO A 229 20.27 7.88 -8.23
CA PRO A 229 21.12 7.66 -7.07
C PRO A 229 20.50 8.20 -5.77
N GLY A 230 20.68 7.45 -4.67
CA GLY A 230 20.15 7.82 -3.35
C GLY A 230 18.75 7.25 -3.13
N PHE A 231 17.80 7.55 -4.03
CA PHE A 231 16.43 7.00 -3.94
C PHE A 231 16.40 5.48 -4.04
N ASP A 232 17.30 4.89 -4.82
CA ASP A 232 17.44 3.43 -4.89
C ASP A 232 17.85 2.80 -3.55
N VAL A 233 18.64 3.51 -2.74
CA VAL A 233 19.08 3.07 -1.40
C VAL A 233 17.91 3.12 -0.43
N ILE A 234 17.13 4.21 -0.49
CA ILE A 234 15.92 4.40 0.32
C ILE A 234 14.92 3.28 -0.01
N GLY A 235 14.67 3.02 -1.29
CA GLY A 235 13.73 1.98 -1.73
C GLY A 235 14.11 0.56 -1.28
N ARG A 236 15.42 0.25 -1.20
CA ARG A 236 15.92 -1.04 -0.68
C ARG A 236 15.55 -1.27 0.77
N HIS A 237 15.66 -0.23 1.60
CA HIS A 237 15.45 -0.30 3.04
C HIS A 237 14.08 0.24 3.43
N SER A 238 13.14 0.26 2.47
CA SER A 238 11.82 0.88 2.60
C SER A 238 11.06 0.47 3.86
N LEU A 239 11.04 -0.81 4.25
CA LEU A 239 10.32 -1.23 5.47
C LEU A 239 10.93 -0.63 6.74
N LEU A 240 12.26 -0.63 6.87
CA LEU A 240 12.93 -0.06 8.05
C LEU A 240 12.70 1.44 8.13
N ILE A 241 12.90 2.14 7.01
CA ILE A 241 12.69 3.59 6.95
C ILE A 241 11.22 3.92 7.18
N TYR A 242 10.29 3.11 6.65
CA TYR A 242 8.86 3.23 6.94
C TYR A 242 8.55 3.03 8.43
N LEU A 243 9.22 2.13 9.15
CA LEU A 243 8.96 2.00 10.60
C LEU A 243 9.50 3.17 11.42
N LEU A 244 10.61 3.75 10.98
CA LEU A 244 11.31 4.81 11.71
C LEU A 244 10.87 6.22 11.35
N HIS A 245 10.21 6.41 10.19
CA HIS A 245 9.90 7.77 9.72
C HIS A 245 9.04 8.55 10.71
N GLN A 246 7.92 7.99 11.18
CA GLN A 246 6.98 8.74 12.01
C GLN A 246 7.59 9.12 13.37
N PRO A 247 8.26 8.22 14.12
CA PRO A 247 8.99 8.62 15.33
C PRO A 247 10.06 9.70 15.08
N ALA A 248 10.80 9.59 13.97
CA ALA A 248 11.84 10.56 13.64
C ALA A 248 11.24 11.93 13.24
N VAL A 249 10.22 11.94 12.38
CA VAL A 249 9.51 13.15 11.93
C VAL A 249 8.86 13.85 13.12
N PHE A 250 8.19 13.09 13.98
CA PHE A 250 7.60 13.62 15.20
C PHE A 250 8.65 14.23 16.13
N GLY A 251 9.75 13.50 16.40
CA GLY A 251 10.83 13.99 17.26
C GLY A 251 11.51 15.26 16.74
N ILE A 252 11.78 15.33 15.44
CA ILE A 252 12.34 16.52 14.79
C ILE A 252 11.36 17.69 14.88
N SER A 253 10.09 17.46 14.57
CA SER A 253 9.06 18.50 14.65
C SER A 253 8.89 19.01 16.08
N TRP A 254 8.94 18.12 17.06
CA TRP A 254 8.89 18.45 18.48
C TRP A 254 10.03 19.39 18.88
N MET A 255 11.26 19.04 18.52
CA MET A 255 12.44 19.86 18.83
C MET A 255 12.38 21.25 18.17
N LEU A 256 11.81 21.37 16.97
CA LEU A 256 11.80 22.63 16.21
C LEU A 256 10.65 23.57 16.60
N PHE A 257 9.53 23.04 17.10
CA PHE A 257 8.28 23.81 17.23
C PHE A 257 7.65 23.80 18.63
N GLN A 258 8.15 23.01 19.58
CA GLN A 258 7.70 22.99 20.98
C GLN A 258 8.78 23.39 22.00
N ILE A 259 9.99 23.71 21.54
CA ILE A 259 10.94 24.52 22.31
C ILE A 259 10.59 25.99 22.06
#